data_AF-A0A3N5UGL5-F1
#
_entry.id   AF-A0A3N5UGL5-F1
#
_cell.length_a   1.000
_cell.length_b   1.000
_cell.length_c   1.000
_cell.angle_alpha   90.00
_cell.angle_beta   90.00
_cell.angle_gamma   90.00
#
_symmetry.space_group_name_H-M   'P 1'
#
loop_
_entity.id
_entity.type
_entity.pdbx_description
1 polymer ?
#
loop_
_entity_poly.entity_id
_entity_poly.type
_entity_poly.pdbx_seq_one_letter_code
_entity_poly.pdbx_strand_id
1 'polypeptide(L)' 'RDPVCQLYLPRSEAIRRMIRGQEHFFCSPGCLDKFLAIRS' A
#
# COMPACT_ATOMS: atom_id res chain seq x y z
N ARG A 1 7.70 -2.19 -0.74
CA ARG A 1 7.87 -0.73 -0.85
C ARG A 1 6.49 -0.13 -1.01
N ASP A 2 6.14 0.82 -0.16
CA ASP A 2 4.88 1.55 -0.27
C ASP A 2 4.83 2.29 -1.63
N PRO A 3 3.78 2.10 -2.45
CA PRO A 3 3.71 2.72 -3.78
C PRO A 3 3.37 4.22 -3.74
N VAL A 4 2.93 4.75 -2.60
CA VAL A 4 2.56 6.15 -2.41
C VAL A 4 3.74 6.96 -1.88
N CYS A 5 4.29 6.56 -0.73
CA CYS A 5 5.36 7.31 -0.08
C CYS A 5 6.77 6.78 -0.39
N GLN A 6 6.86 5.67 -1.13
CA GLN A 6 8.12 5.05 -1.55
C GLN A 6 8.96 4.47 -0.41
N LEU A 7 8.40 4.39 0.82
CA LEU A 7 9.07 3.84 1.99
C LEU A 7 9.31 2.33 1.83
N TYR A 8 10.52 1.89 2.19
CA TYR A 8 10.85 0.49 2.33
C TYR A 8 10.58 0.07 3.78
N LEU A 9 9.72 -0.94 3.93
CA LEU A 9 9.38 -1.53 5.21
C LEU A 9 9.31 -3.05 5.07
N PRO A 10 9.58 -3.81 6.15
CA PRO A 10 9.39 -5.26 6.16
C PRO A 10 7.94 -5.63 5.82
N ARG A 11 7.75 -6.73 5.06
CA ARG A 11 6.40 -7.20 4.71
C ARG A 11 5.56 -7.61 5.92
N SER A 12 6.22 -8.02 7.01
CA SER A 12 5.59 -8.36 8.29
C SER A 12 4.93 -7.15 8.97
N GLU A 13 5.45 -5.95 8.73
CA GLU A 13 4.95 -4.70 9.32
C GLU A 13 4.04 -3.94 8.35
N ALA A 14 3.98 -4.36 7.09
CA ALA A 14 3.20 -3.71 6.06
C ALA A 14 1.73 -4.13 6.09
N ILE A 15 0.85 -3.16 5.82
CA ILE A 15 -0.56 -3.42 5.54
C ILE A 15 -0.65 -4.06 4.15
N ARG A 16 -1.10 -5.31 4.10
CA ARG A 16 -1.24 -6.09 2.86
C ARG A 16 -2.67 -6.00 2.32
N ARG A 17 -2.82 -5.67 1.04
CA ARG A 17 -4.13 -5.63 0.35
C ARG A 17 -4.05 -6.15 -1.07
N MET A 18 -5.10 -6.86 -1.49
CA MET A 18 -5.29 -7.30 -2.87
C MET A 18 -6.14 -6.26 -3.60
N ILE A 19 -5.59 -5.59 -4.61
CA ILE A 19 -6.26 -4.53 -5.38
C ILE A 19 -6.09 -4.86 -6.86
N ARG A 20 -7.21 -4.99 -7.59
CA ARG A 20 -7.22 -5.38 -9.02
C ARG A 20 -6.41 -6.65 -9.32
N GLY A 21 -6.46 -7.63 -8.41
CA GLY A 21 -5.73 -8.90 -8.54
C GLY A 21 -4.23 -8.83 -8.25
N GLN A 22 -3.71 -7.67 -7.83
CA GLN A 22 -2.32 -7.50 -7.41
C GLN A 22 -2.21 -7.27 -5.91
N GLU A 23 -1.19 -7.90 -5.31
CA GLU A 23 -0.87 -7.69 -3.91
C GLU A 23 -0.04 -6.41 -3.74
N HIS A 24 -0.52 -5.51 -2.88
CA HIS A 24 0.13 -4.27 -2.53
C HIS A 24 0.40 -4.19 -1.02
N PHE A 25 1.47 -3.48 -0.69
CA PHE A 25 1.98 -3.31 0.67
C PHE A 25 2.08 -1.83 1.00
N PHE A 26 1.53 -1.42 2.13
CA PHE A 26 1.47 -0.02 2.57
C PHE A 26 2.07 0.15 3.96
N CYS A 27 2.72 1.29 4.19
CA CYS A 27 3.32 1.62 5.49
C CYS A 27 2.32 2.14 6.50
N SER A 28 1.17 2.63 6.06
CA SER A 28 0.12 3.15 6.92
C SER A 28 -1.24 3.12 6.23
N PRO A 29 -2.35 3.17 7.00
CA PRO A 29 -3.69 3.26 6.43
C PRO A 29 -3.86 4.45 5.50
N GLY A 30 -3.26 5.61 5.84
CA GLY A 30 -3.31 6.80 5.00
C GLY A 30 -2.66 6.63 3.62
N CYS A 31 -1.61 5.79 3.48
CA CYS A 31 -1.05 5.47 2.17
C CYS A 31 -1.95 4.53 1.38
N LEU A 32 -2.59 3.56 2.04
CA LEU A 32 -3.61 2.72 1.40
C LEU A 32 -4.77 3.56 0.86
N ASP A 33 -5.32 4.47 1.68
CA ASP A 33 -6.47 5.30 1.29
C ASP A 33 -6.12 6.21 0.10
N LYS A 34 -4.94 6.86 0.15
CA LYS A 34 -4.44 7.66 -0.98
C LYS A 34 -4.28 6.82 -2.24
N PHE A 35 -3.76 5.61 -2.11
CA PHE A 35 -3.59 4.71 -3.26
C PHE A 35 -4.93 4.31 -3.89
N LEU A 36 -5.94 4.01 -3.07
CA LEU A 36 -7.29 3.71 -3.54
C LEU A 36 -7.95 4.92 -4.21
N ALA A 37 -7.77 6.12 -3.67
CA ALA A 37 -8.30 7.36 -4.25
C ALA A 37 -7.66 7.71 -5.60
N ILE A 38 -6.36 7.44 -5.79
CA ILE A 38 -5.67 7.69 -7.08
C ILE A 38 -6.08 6.66 -8.14
N ARG A 39 -6.45 5.45 -7.72
CA ARG A 39 -6.75 4.30 -8.61
C ARG A 39 -8.23 3.93 -8.65
N SER A 40 -9.13 4.82 -8.25
CA SER A 40 -10.58 4.68 -8.46
C SER A 40 -10.94 4.93 -9.91
#